data_AF-A0A7Y1V151-F1
#
_entry.id   AF-A0A7Y1V151-F1
#
_cell.length_a   1.000
_cell.length_b   1.000
_cell.length_c   1.000
_cell.angle_alpha   90.00
_cell.angle_beta   90.00
_cell.angle_gamma   90.00
#
_symmetry.space_group_name_H-M   'P 1'
#
loop_
_entity.id
_entity.type
_entity.pdbx_description
1 polymer ?
#
loop_
_entity_poly.entity_id
_entity_poly.type
_entity_poly.pdbx_seq_one_letter_code
_entity_poly.pdbx_strand_id
1 'polypeptide(L)'
;MRRVLVLSVLVALSASAPAALAHGELLEARPAPGAVVGGDVVEIELRFEEALKSSGVEIVVTGSDGVAVDLAEPRIVADAIVRATFDHLVDPGVYRVEYRVESVDDFVFEGAYLFTYEPSAPPVDSFPEGRTSTGATVLIAAVGTVLFAVGGWLLMRRQSRRIRGA
;
A
#
# COMPACT_ATOMS: atom_id res chain seq x y z
N MET A 1 -24.76 45.03 7.77
CA MET A 1 -24.42 44.32 6.51
C MET A 1 -23.23 43.38 6.74
N ARG A 2 -23.36 42.38 7.63
CA ARG A 2 -22.20 41.66 8.17
C ARG A 2 -22.58 40.22 8.54
N ARG A 3 -23.10 39.43 7.61
CA ARG A 3 -23.38 38.00 7.87
C ARG A 3 -23.17 37.05 6.68
N VAL A 4 -22.83 37.53 5.48
CA VAL A 4 -22.90 36.68 4.27
C VAL A 4 -21.56 36.11 3.81
N LEU A 5 -20.42 36.54 4.37
CA LEU A 5 -19.09 36.15 3.87
C LEU A 5 -18.39 35.02 4.64
N VAL A 6 -19.10 34.25 5.46
CA VAL A 6 -18.49 33.15 6.25
C VAL A 6 -18.82 31.76 5.67
N LEU A 7 -19.83 31.64 4.80
CA LEU A 7 -20.21 30.32 4.27
C LEU A 7 -19.32 29.81 3.12
N SER A 8 -18.54 30.67 2.46
CA SER A 8 -17.83 30.28 1.23
C SER A 8 -16.52 29.51 1.47
N VAL A 9 -15.97 29.52 2.69
CA VAL A 9 -14.65 28.91 2.98
C VAL A 9 -14.77 27.48 3.51
N LEU A 10 -15.95 27.06 3.98
CA LEU A 10 -16.15 25.72 4.53
C LEU A 10 -16.32 24.61 3.47
N VAL A 11 -16.63 24.97 2.22
CA VAL A 11 -16.87 24.00 1.12
C VAL A 11 -15.57 23.59 0.41
N ALA A 12 -14.49 24.36 0.56
CA ALA A 12 -13.22 24.09 -0.15
C ALA A 12 -12.31 23.06 0.54
N LEU A 13 -12.67 22.57 1.74
CA LEU A 13 -11.85 21.64 2.52
C LEU A 13 -12.34 20.18 2.47
N SER A 14 -13.26 19.86 1.57
CA SER A 14 -13.88 18.53 1.49
C SER A 14 -13.33 17.63 0.38
N ALA A 15 -12.37 18.11 -0.42
CA ALA A 15 -11.83 17.34 -1.54
C ALA A 15 -10.41 16.86 -1.21
N SER A 16 -10.26 15.54 -1.12
CA SER A 16 -9.03 14.79 -0.86
C SER A 16 -8.67 14.59 0.62
N ALA A 17 -9.56 13.91 1.35
CA ALA A 17 -9.03 12.89 2.24
C ALA A 17 -8.46 11.78 1.34
N PRO A 18 -7.18 11.39 1.46
CA PRO A 18 -6.74 10.12 0.90
C PRO A 18 -7.70 9.05 1.40
N ALA A 19 -8.15 8.15 0.52
CA ALA A 19 -8.86 6.97 0.97
C ALA A 19 -7.98 6.32 2.04
N ALA A 20 -8.47 6.24 3.28
CA ALA A 20 -7.78 5.45 4.29
C ALA A 20 -7.79 4.01 3.77
N LEU A 21 -6.64 3.55 3.27
CA LEU A 21 -6.41 2.17 2.86
C LEU A 21 -6.40 1.32 4.12
N ALA A 22 -7.60 1.02 4.66
CA ALA A 22 -7.78 0.02 5.70
C ALA A 22 -7.81 -1.38 5.07
N HIS A 23 -6.79 -1.71 4.28
CA HIS A 23 -6.53 -3.06 3.80
C HIS A 23 -5.19 -3.42 4.41
N GLY A 24 -5.17 -4.32 5.39
CA GLY A 24 -3.95 -4.65 6.11
C GLY A 24 -2.82 -4.98 5.13
N GLU A 25 -1.74 -4.23 5.28
CA GLU A 25 -1.03 -3.74 4.12
C GLU A 25 -0.07 -4.80 3.59
N LEU A 26 -0.47 -5.44 2.50
CA LEU A 26 0.49 -5.98 1.55
C LEU A 26 1.50 -4.85 1.26
N LEU A 27 2.70 -4.97 1.80
CA LEU A 27 3.76 -3.97 1.73
C LEU A 27 4.41 -3.97 0.35
N GLU A 28 4.65 -5.16 -0.17
CA GLU A 28 5.36 -5.35 -1.43
C GLU A 28 4.90 -6.67 -2.07
N ALA A 29 4.78 -6.68 -3.39
CA ALA A 29 4.45 -7.87 -4.16
C ALA A 29 5.35 -7.99 -5.37
N ARG A 30 5.61 -9.23 -5.77
CA ARG A 30 6.46 -9.59 -6.90
C ARG A 30 5.78 -10.71 -7.69
N PRO A 31 5.34 -10.46 -8.94
CA PRO A 31 5.28 -9.17 -9.65
C PRO A 31 4.54 -8.06 -8.88
N ALA A 32 4.95 -6.81 -9.05
CA ALA A 32 4.29 -5.68 -8.40
C ALA A 32 2.93 -5.35 -9.04
N PRO A 33 1.98 -4.74 -8.31
CA PRO A 33 0.72 -4.27 -8.88
C PRO A 33 0.95 -3.35 -10.08
N GLY A 34 0.36 -3.71 -11.22
CA GLY A 34 0.48 -2.99 -12.49
C GLY A 34 1.79 -3.22 -13.26
N ALA A 35 2.70 -4.07 -12.76
CA ALA A 35 3.96 -4.35 -13.44
C ALA A 35 3.73 -5.09 -14.77
N VAL A 36 4.61 -4.85 -15.73
CA VAL A 36 4.76 -5.65 -16.95
C VAL A 36 6.07 -6.43 -16.83
N VAL A 37 5.99 -7.75 -16.86
CA VAL A 37 7.10 -8.65 -16.54
C VAL A 37 7.20 -9.76 -17.58
N GLY A 38 8.41 -10.28 -17.81
CA GLY A 38 8.67 -11.27 -18.84
C GLY A 38 9.69 -12.32 -18.41
N GLY A 39 10.25 -13.04 -19.38
CA GLY A 39 11.09 -14.21 -19.11
C GLY A 39 10.34 -15.35 -18.42
N ASP A 40 11.07 -16.11 -17.61
CA ASP A 40 10.55 -17.25 -16.85
C ASP A 40 10.00 -16.77 -15.50
N VAL A 41 8.73 -16.37 -15.48
CA VAL A 41 8.01 -16.09 -14.23
C VAL A 41 7.51 -17.41 -13.67
N VAL A 42 8.00 -17.79 -12.49
CA VAL A 42 7.75 -19.10 -11.86
C VAL A 42 7.21 -18.99 -10.42
N GLU A 43 7.01 -17.78 -9.93
CA GLU A 43 6.53 -17.55 -8.57
C GLU A 43 5.81 -16.21 -8.40
N ILE A 44 4.93 -16.18 -7.39
CA ILE A 44 4.38 -14.97 -6.79
C ILE A 44 4.93 -14.88 -5.37
N GLU A 45 5.46 -13.71 -5.01
CA GLU A 45 5.83 -13.41 -3.63
C GLU A 45 5.10 -12.18 -3.10
N LEU A 46 4.59 -12.31 -1.88
CA LEU A 46 3.86 -11.26 -1.19
C LEU A 46 4.50 -11.03 0.18
N ARG A 47 4.81 -9.76 0.48
CA ARG A 47 5.32 -9.33 1.78
C ARG A 47 4.25 -8.53 2.52
N PHE A 48 4.00 -8.92 3.76
CA PHE A 48 3.06 -8.27 4.66
C PHE A 48 3.80 -7.52 5.77
N GLU A 49 3.08 -6.67 6.49
CA GLU A 49 3.61 -5.94 7.65
C GLU A 49 3.82 -6.87 8.86
N GLU A 50 2.89 -7.79 9.06
CA GLU A 50 2.86 -8.70 10.20
C GLU A 50 3.30 -10.13 9.85
N ALA A 51 3.75 -10.86 10.86
CA ALA A 51 4.07 -12.28 10.71
C ALA A 51 2.80 -13.11 10.45
N LEU A 52 2.91 -14.11 9.60
CA LEU A 52 1.78 -14.93 9.13
C LEU A 52 1.70 -16.28 9.84
N LYS A 53 0.47 -16.81 9.97
CA LYS A 53 0.21 -18.19 10.36
C LYS A 53 0.28 -19.11 9.16
N SER A 54 0.94 -20.25 9.32
CA SER A 54 1.10 -21.23 8.23
C SER A 54 -0.20 -21.87 7.76
N SER A 55 -1.23 -21.95 8.60
CA SER A 55 -2.51 -22.60 8.28
C SER A 55 -3.52 -21.70 7.56
N GLY A 56 -3.22 -20.41 7.40
CA GLY A 56 -4.17 -19.42 6.91
C GLY A 56 -3.66 -18.69 5.68
N VAL A 57 -3.04 -19.38 4.73
CA VAL A 57 -2.46 -18.79 3.52
C VAL A 57 -3.13 -19.35 2.28
N GLU A 58 -3.75 -18.48 1.49
CA GLU A 58 -4.37 -18.82 0.21
C GLU A 58 -3.95 -17.78 -0.84
N ILE A 59 -3.51 -18.27 -2.00
CA ILE A 59 -3.16 -17.46 -3.16
C ILE A 59 -3.78 -18.12 -4.38
N VAL A 60 -4.46 -17.32 -5.22
CA VAL A 60 -5.00 -17.75 -6.51
C VAL A 60 -4.49 -16.78 -7.57
N VAL A 61 -4.00 -17.34 -8.68
CA VAL A 61 -3.58 -16.57 -9.85
C VAL A 61 -4.43 -16.98 -11.04
N THR A 62 -5.10 -16.02 -11.68
CA THR A 62 -5.99 -16.28 -12.82
C THR A 62 -5.52 -15.51 -14.04
N GLY A 63 -5.40 -16.19 -15.18
CA GLY A 63 -5.06 -15.60 -16.47
C GLY A 63 -6.21 -14.79 -17.07
N SER A 64 -5.92 -14.05 -18.14
CA SER A 64 -6.92 -13.23 -18.84
C SER A 64 -8.01 -14.06 -19.55
N ASP A 65 -7.76 -15.35 -19.75
CA ASP A 65 -8.69 -16.35 -20.24
C ASP A 65 -9.66 -16.87 -19.15
N GLY A 66 -9.47 -16.44 -17.90
CA GLY A 66 -10.25 -16.87 -16.74
C GLY A 66 -9.80 -18.22 -16.16
N VAL A 67 -8.69 -18.79 -16.62
CA VAL A 67 -8.16 -20.06 -16.13
C VAL A 67 -7.19 -19.79 -14.97
N ALA A 68 -7.34 -20.56 -13.90
CA ALA A 68 -6.41 -20.51 -12.78
C ALA A 68 -5.08 -21.16 -13.15
N VAL A 69 -3.98 -20.51 -12.80
CA VAL A 69 -2.63 -21.10 -12.87
C VAL A 69 -2.54 -22.19 -11.80
N ASP A 70 -1.96 -23.33 -12.16
CA ASP A 70 -1.73 -24.43 -11.22
C ASP A 70 -0.56 -24.08 -10.29
N LEU A 71 -0.87 -23.65 -9.07
CA LEU A 71 0.11 -23.27 -8.05
C LEU A 71 0.41 -24.46 -7.15
N ALA A 72 1.68 -24.63 -6.79
CA ALA A 72 2.03 -25.41 -5.62
C ALA A 72 1.54 -24.70 -4.34
N GLU A 73 1.38 -25.48 -3.27
CA GLU A 73 0.95 -24.97 -1.97
C GLU A 73 1.80 -23.76 -1.51
N PRO A 74 1.20 -22.58 -1.27
CA PRO A 74 1.92 -21.40 -0.81
C PRO A 74 2.69 -21.66 0.49
N ARG A 75 3.90 -21.11 0.60
CA ARG A 75 4.75 -21.28 1.79
C ARG A 75 5.26 -19.95 2.32
N ILE A 76 5.30 -19.84 3.65
CA ILE A 76 5.96 -18.74 4.34
C ILE A 76 7.47 -18.99 4.28
N VAL A 77 8.21 -18.15 3.55
CA VAL A 77 9.68 -18.26 3.35
C VAL A 77 10.47 -17.39 4.33
N ALA A 78 9.82 -16.40 4.92
CA ALA A 78 10.28 -15.60 6.05
C ALA A 78 9.03 -15.08 6.79
N ASP A 79 9.11 -14.74 8.09
CA ASP A 79 7.96 -14.44 8.97
C ASP A 79 6.73 -13.79 8.30
N ALA A 80 6.95 -12.77 7.46
CA ALA A 80 5.90 -11.99 6.78
C ALA A 80 5.93 -12.11 5.24
N ILE A 81 6.68 -13.06 4.66
CA ILE A 81 6.81 -13.27 3.21
C ILE A 81 6.27 -14.64 2.85
N VAL A 82 5.25 -14.66 2.00
CA VAL A 82 4.72 -15.87 1.37
C VAL A 82 5.19 -15.97 -0.08
N ARG A 83 5.51 -17.18 -0.51
CA ARG A 83 5.85 -17.54 -1.88
C ARG A 83 4.91 -18.64 -2.38
N ALA A 84 4.32 -18.45 -3.55
CA ALA A 84 3.58 -19.47 -4.29
C ALA A 84 4.30 -19.73 -5.61
N THR A 85 4.73 -20.97 -5.85
CA THR A 85 5.51 -21.37 -7.03
C THR A 85 4.64 -22.11 -8.05
N PHE A 86 5.00 -22.01 -9.33
CA PHE A 86 4.34 -22.70 -10.44
C PHE A 86 5.35 -22.92 -11.58
N ASP A 87 5.01 -23.75 -12.57
CA ASP A 87 5.97 -24.14 -13.60
C ASP A 87 6.39 -22.97 -14.51
N HIS A 88 5.43 -22.25 -15.08
CA HIS A 88 5.64 -21.05 -15.90
C HIS A 88 4.29 -20.40 -16.25
N LEU A 89 4.31 -19.14 -16.65
CA LEU A 89 3.19 -18.51 -17.35
C LEU A 89 3.24 -18.87 -18.84
N VAL A 90 2.13 -19.37 -19.38
CA VAL A 90 2.04 -19.84 -20.78
C VAL A 90 1.59 -18.71 -21.71
N ASP A 91 0.53 -17.99 -21.32
CA ASP A 91 -0.15 -17.06 -22.19
C ASP A 91 0.18 -15.60 -21.83
N PRO A 92 0.71 -14.79 -22.78
CA PRO A 92 0.88 -13.37 -22.55
C PRO A 92 -0.45 -12.70 -22.24
N GLY A 93 -0.49 -11.81 -21.26
CA GLY A 93 -1.72 -11.13 -20.89
C GLY A 93 -1.76 -10.63 -19.46
N VAL A 94 -2.94 -10.18 -19.05
CA VAL A 94 -3.19 -9.71 -17.68
C VAL A 94 -3.47 -10.90 -16.79
N TYR A 95 -2.77 -10.95 -15.66
CA TYR A 95 -2.97 -11.92 -14.60
C TYR A 95 -3.51 -11.24 -13.35
N ARG A 96 -4.49 -11.86 -12.72
CA ARG A 96 -5.08 -11.43 -11.45
C ARG A 96 -4.54 -12.31 -10.33
N VAL A 97 -3.95 -11.68 -9.32
CA VAL A 97 -3.53 -12.33 -8.08
C VAL A 97 -4.54 -11.98 -7.00
N GLU A 98 -5.12 -12.98 -6.38
CA GLU A 98 -6.00 -12.86 -5.21
C GLU A 98 -5.36 -13.57 -4.05
N TYR A 99 -5.42 -12.97 -2.87
CA TYR A 99 -4.84 -13.55 -1.67
C TYR A 99 -5.76 -13.38 -0.46
N ARG A 100 -5.66 -14.36 0.44
CA ARG A 100 -6.20 -14.32 1.80
C ARG A 100 -5.14 -14.88 2.71
N VAL A 101 -4.64 -14.07 3.65
CA VAL A 101 -3.64 -14.49 4.63
C VAL A 101 -4.09 -14.17 6.05
N GLU A 102 -3.68 -14.98 7.02
CA GLU A 102 -3.95 -14.76 8.45
C GLU A 102 -2.64 -14.45 9.20
N SER A 103 -2.62 -13.37 9.97
CA SER A 103 -1.49 -13.02 10.83
C SER A 103 -1.48 -13.84 12.12
N VAL A 104 -0.35 -13.86 12.82
CA VAL A 104 -0.22 -14.51 14.13
C VAL A 104 -1.13 -13.91 15.20
N ASP A 105 -1.60 -12.68 14.99
CA ASP A 105 -2.50 -11.92 15.88
C ASP A 105 -3.98 -12.05 15.47
N ASP A 106 -4.34 -13.09 14.70
CA ASP A 106 -5.72 -13.40 14.28
C ASP A 106 -6.36 -12.34 13.35
N PHE A 107 -5.55 -11.51 12.68
CA PHE A 107 -6.03 -10.60 11.64
C PHE A 107 -6.00 -11.27 10.26
N VAL A 108 -7.06 -11.09 9.49
CA VAL A 108 -7.14 -11.60 8.12
C VAL A 108 -6.91 -10.44 7.13
N PHE A 109 -5.96 -10.63 6.22
CA PHE A 109 -5.67 -9.73 5.12
C PHE A 109 -6.14 -10.35 3.81
N GLU A 110 -7.04 -9.65 3.11
CA GLU A 110 -7.54 -10.04 1.80
C GLU A 110 -7.28 -8.94 0.79
N GLY A 111 -7.01 -9.33 -0.46
CA GLY A 111 -6.86 -8.37 -1.52
C GLY A 111 -6.68 -9.02 -2.88
N ALA A 112 -6.64 -8.16 -3.89
CA ALA A 112 -6.38 -8.56 -5.25
C ALA A 112 -5.62 -7.48 -6.00
N TYR A 113 -4.73 -7.87 -6.89
CA TYR A 113 -4.05 -6.96 -7.81
C TYR A 113 -3.84 -7.61 -9.17
N LEU A 114 -3.46 -6.79 -10.15
CA LEU A 114 -3.20 -7.22 -11.51
C LEU A 114 -1.73 -7.01 -11.84
N PHE A 115 -1.14 -7.89 -12.65
CA PHE A 115 0.11 -7.66 -13.36
C PHE A 115 -0.04 -8.13 -14.82
N THR A 116 0.89 -7.76 -15.69
CA THR A 116 0.91 -8.19 -17.09
C THR A 116 2.12 -9.06 -17.35
N TYR A 117 1.90 -10.23 -17.92
CA TYR A 117 2.96 -11.07 -18.46
C TYR A 117 3.15 -10.78 -19.95
N GLU A 118 4.36 -10.41 -20.31
CA GLU A 118 4.81 -10.24 -21.68
C GLU A 118 6.19 -10.89 -21.80
N PRO A 119 6.36 -12.02 -22.53
CA PRO A 119 7.61 -12.77 -22.55
C PRO A 119 8.87 -11.96 -22.88
N SER A 120 8.73 -10.89 -23.66
CA SER A 120 9.82 -9.96 -24.03
C SER A 120 10.17 -8.91 -22.97
N ALA A 121 9.36 -8.75 -21.92
CA ALA A 121 9.61 -7.79 -20.86
C ALA A 121 10.72 -8.26 -19.90
N PRO A 122 11.26 -7.36 -19.06
CA PRO A 122 12.27 -7.73 -18.08
C PRO A 122 11.77 -8.78 -17.07
N PRO A 123 12.66 -9.64 -16.54
CA PRO A 123 12.31 -10.63 -15.53
C PRO A 123 11.93 -9.98 -14.19
N VAL A 124 11.30 -10.77 -13.33
CA VAL A 124 10.97 -10.41 -11.96
C VAL A 124 12.12 -10.79 -11.04
N ASP A 125 12.53 -9.87 -10.17
CA ASP A 125 13.50 -10.18 -9.11
C ASP A 125 12.78 -10.75 -7.88
N SER A 126 13.27 -11.83 -7.27
CA SER A 126 12.72 -12.38 -6.01
C SER A 126 13.21 -11.61 -4.76
N PHE A 127 12.44 -11.68 -3.66
CA PHE A 127 12.87 -11.14 -2.37
C PHE A 127 14.12 -11.84 -1.87
N PRO A 128 15.07 -11.11 -1.25
CA PRO A 128 16.21 -11.75 -0.62
C PRO A 128 15.75 -12.57 0.58
N GLU A 129 16.02 -13.87 0.55
CA GLU A 129 15.75 -14.80 1.65
C GLU A 129 16.56 -14.40 2.89
N GLY A 130 15.93 -14.39 4.07
CA GLY A 130 16.65 -14.29 5.36
C GLY A 130 16.70 -12.91 6.04
N ARG A 131 15.81 -11.96 5.73
CA ARG A 131 15.65 -10.74 6.55
C ARG A 131 14.38 -10.81 7.39
N THR A 132 14.52 -11.15 8.67
CA THR A 132 13.49 -10.94 9.68
C THR A 132 13.09 -9.46 9.72
N SER A 133 11.78 -9.21 9.81
CA SER A 133 11.22 -7.87 9.95
C SER A 133 11.60 -7.33 11.33
N THR A 134 12.76 -6.69 11.46
CA THR A 134 12.99 -5.78 12.58
C THR A 134 12.08 -4.59 12.34
N GLY A 135 10.93 -4.56 13.03
CA GLY A 135 9.89 -3.54 12.90
C GLY A 135 10.48 -2.15 12.68
N ALA A 136 10.41 -1.66 11.45
CA ALA A 136 10.92 -0.36 11.09
C ALA A 136 9.93 0.69 11.62
N THR A 137 10.13 1.09 12.88
CA THR A 137 9.49 2.28 13.43
C THR A 137 9.98 3.48 12.61
N VAL A 138 9.20 3.90 11.61
CA VAL A 138 9.46 5.12 10.86
C VAL A 138 9.08 6.31 11.75
N LEU A 139 10.02 6.75 12.60
CA LEU A 139 9.96 8.07 13.21
C LEU A 139 10.33 9.12 12.16
N ILE A 140 9.37 9.53 11.31
CA ILE A 140 9.48 10.84 10.65
C ILE A 140 8.85 11.86 11.59
N ALA A 141 9.68 12.34 12.52
CA ALA A 141 9.44 13.59 13.22
C ALA A 141 9.67 14.77 12.25
N ALA A 142 8.77 15.74 12.35
CA ALA A 142 8.87 17.13 11.86
C ALA A 142 8.74 17.35 10.34
N VAL A 143 7.64 17.99 9.92
CA VAL A 143 7.59 19.43 9.57
C VAL A 143 6.11 19.85 9.46
N GLY A 144 5.69 20.79 10.31
CA GLY A 144 4.33 21.36 10.26
C GLY A 144 4.03 22.38 11.37
N THR A 145 4.92 22.50 12.37
CA THR A 145 4.91 23.53 13.43
C THR A 145 5.28 24.93 12.95
N VAL A 146 5.41 25.18 11.64
CA VAL A 146 5.77 26.50 11.08
C VAL A 146 4.53 27.38 10.81
N LEU A 147 3.32 26.82 10.71
CA LEU A 147 2.11 27.60 10.40
C LEU A 147 1.49 28.34 11.61
N PHE A 148 1.83 27.98 12.85
CA PHE A 148 1.30 28.66 14.04
C PHE A 148 2.07 29.94 14.42
N ALA A 149 3.36 30.05 14.07
CA ALA A 149 4.18 31.20 14.45
C ALA A 149 3.86 32.47 13.63
N VAL A 150 3.56 32.33 12.33
CA VAL A 150 3.26 33.47 11.45
C VAL A 150 1.84 34.01 11.69
N GLY A 151 0.87 33.12 11.96
CA GLY A 151 -0.52 33.50 12.26
C GLY A 151 -0.66 34.24 13.60
N GLY A 152 0.06 33.81 14.65
CA GLY A 152 0.05 34.46 15.96
C GLY A 152 0.63 35.89 15.93
N TRP A 153 1.69 36.10 15.15
CA TRP A 153 2.36 37.41 15.05
C TRP A 153 1.50 38.47 14.33
N LEU A 154 0.75 38.08 13.30
CA LEU A 154 -0.14 38.99 12.56
C LEU A 154 -1.38 39.40 13.38
N LEU A 155 -1.86 38.53 14.28
CA LEU A 155 -2.99 38.82 15.16
C LEU A 155 -2.59 39.79 16.30
N MET A 156 -1.39 39.65 16.86
CA MET A 156 -0.89 40.57 17.90
C MET A 156 -0.64 41.99 17.36
N ARG A 157 -0.19 42.14 16.11
CA ARG A 157 0.06 43.47 15.51
C ARG A 157 -1.21 44.30 15.29
N ARG A 158 -2.38 43.68 15.19
CA ARG A 158 -3.65 44.39 14.95
C ARG A 158 -4.29 44.92 16.23
N GLN A 159 -3.98 44.33 17.39
CA GLN A 159 -4.57 44.72 18.67
C GLN A 159 -3.85 45.93 19.32
N SER A 160 -2.55 46.09 19.10
CA SER A 160 -1.76 47.21 19.65
C SER A 160 -2.06 48.58 19.02
N ARG A 161 -2.68 48.62 17.83
CA ARG A 161 -3.08 49.87 17.17
C ARG A 161 -4.41 50.45 17.65
N ARG A 162 -5.17 49.73 18.48
CA ARG A 162 -6.45 50.23 19.05
C ARG A 162 -6.33 50.88 20.43
N ILE A 163 -5.14 50.88 21.03
CA ILE A 163 -4.91 51.42 22.38
C ILE A 163 -4.17 52.77 22.34
N ARG A 164 -3.97 53.38 21.16
CA ARG A 164 -3.36 54.72 21.00
C ARG A 164 -4.18 55.67 20.12
N GLY A 165 -5.49 55.49 20.09
CA GLY A 165 -6.44 56.41 19.45
C GLY A 165 -7.46 56.90 20.47
N ALA A 166 -6.99 57.69 21.42
CA ALA A 166 -7.75 58.74 22.06
C ALA A 166 -7.29 60.06 21.42
#